data_AF-A0A9W8NPG7-F1
#
_entry.id   AF-A0A9W8NPG7-F1
#
_cell.length_a   1.000
_cell.length_b   1.000
_cell.length_c   1.000
_cell.angle_alpha   90.00
_cell.angle_beta   90.00
_cell.angle_gamma   90.00
#
_symmetry.space_group_name_H-M   'P 1'
#
loop_
_entity.id
_entity.type
_entity.pdbx_description
1 polymer ?
#
loop_
_entity_poly.entity_id
_entity_poly.type
_entity_poly.pdbx_seq_one_letter_code
_entity_poly.pdbx_strand_id
1 'polypeptide(L)'
;AETPFIFASFCLNMREIHNNPHAVIKTPVFLDATCSGIQHVAALMKDLELGTNTNLIAQTEDDLPEDIYMYLLKQINEVINKYGENHIEYKLLSFVKLERKQIKAPIMTKVYNVTKYGISKQLQSMFKGEEKEIFRAYEVTTNEIYQDLEEKIKNNKKKTVFYCPSVDGSELILNQKEIYKMAELINDQIFIAFPKLNEIYNYFMDITKISTKLAVPLN
;
A
#
# COMPACT_ATOMS: atom_id res chain seq x y z
N ALA A 1 8.43 21.27 -2.75
CA ALA A 1 9.39 20.15 -2.62
C ALA A 1 8.95 19.26 -1.47
N GLU A 2 9.07 17.93 -1.59
CA GLU A 2 8.68 16.97 -0.53
C GLU A 2 9.53 17.10 0.74
N THR A 3 10.82 17.41 0.60
CA THR A 3 11.77 17.64 1.71
C THR A 3 12.27 19.09 1.71
N PRO A 4 11.59 20.02 2.42
CA PRO A 4 11.84 21.46 2.28
C PRO A 4 13.26 21.90 2.61
N PHE A 5 13.85 21.36 3.68
CA PHE A 5 15.19 21.75 4.14
C PHE A 5 16.31 21.27 3.21
N ILE A 6 16.21 20.03 2.71
CA ILE A 6 17.16 19.49 1.73
C ILE A 6 17.06 20.31 0.43
N PHE A 7 15.84 20.65 0.00
CA PHE A 7 15.63 21.48 -1.18
C PHE A 7 16.20 22.89 -1.01
N ALA A 8 16.04 23.51 0.17
CA ALA A 8 16.64 24.81 0.46
C ALA A 8 18.18 24.75 0.42
N SER A 9 18.79 23.70 0.98
CA SER A 9 20.24 23.47 0.90
C SER A 9 20.70 23.31 -0.55
N PHE A 10 19.97 22.55 -1.37
CA PHE A 10 20.23 22.42 -2.80
C PHE A 10 20.20 23.78 -3.52
N CYS A 11 19.18 24.62 -3.27
CA CYS A 11 19.10 25.96 -3.86
C CYS A 11 20.27 26.86 -3.48
N LEU A 12 20.75 26.78 -2.23
CA LEU A 12 21.93 27.52 -1.79
C LEU A 12 23.20 27.06 -2.50
N ASN A 13 23.39 25.74 -2.65
CA ASN A 13 24.51 25.17 -3.40
C ASN A 13 24.46 25.59 -4.87
N MET A 14 23.28 25.59 -5.50
CA MET A 14 23.11 26.01 -6.89
C MET A 14 23.44 27.50 -7.08
N ARG A 15 23.08 28.35 -6.11
CA ARG A 15 23.48 29.78 -6.13
C ARG A 15 24.99 29.93 -6.01
N GLU A 16 25.64 29.13 -5.17
CA GLU A 16 27.10 29.14 -5.03
C GLU A 16 27.79 28.72 -6.33
N ILE A 17 27.34 27.64 -6.96
CA ILE A 17 27.84 27.19 -8.28
C ILE A 17 27.62 28.26 -9.36
N HIS A 18 26.46 28.92 -9.37
CA HIS A 18 26.17 29.96 -10.35
C HIS A 18 27.15 31.14 -10.24
N ASN A 19 27.53 31.52 -9.01
CA ASN A 19 28.50 32.59 -8.78
C ASN A 19 29.96 32.12 -8.97
N ASN A 20 30.24 30.84 -8.74
CA ASN A 20 31.55 30.22 -8.90
C ASN A 20 31.40 28.77 -9.41
N PRO A 21 31.58 28.52 -10.73
CA PRO A 21 31.45 27.19 -11.32
C PRO A 21 32.40 26.12 -10.74
N HIS A 22 33.47 26.54 -10.04
CA HIS A 22 34.44 25.64 -9.40
C HIS A 22 34.23 25.54 -7.87
N ALA A 23 33.07 25.99 -7.36
CA ALA A 23 32.74 25.87 -5.94
C ALA A 23 32.72 24.40 -5.48
N VAL A 24 33.30 24.13 -4.31
CA VAL A 24 33.34 22.80 -3.72
C VAL A 24 32.09 22.57 -2.89
N ILE A 25 31.14 21.80 -3.44
CA ILE A 25 29.91 21.44 -2.73
C ILE A 25 30.14 20.20 -1.86
N LYS A 26 29.73 20.27 -0.60
CA LYS A 26 29.86 19.19 0.40
C LYS A 26 28.54 18.49 0.72
N THR A 27 27.45 18.93 0.12
CA THR A 27 26.14 18.31 0.34
C THR A 27 26.09 16.95 -0.36
N PRO A 28 25.76 15.87 0.34
CA PRO A 28 25.69 14.54 -0.26
C PRO A 28 24.56 14.45 -1.28
N VAL A 29 24.81 13.75 -2.38
CA VAL A 29 23.78 13.38 -3.35
C VAL A 29 23.19 12.03 -2.92
N PHE A 30 21.89 12.02 -2.63
CA PHE A 30 21.19 10.80 -2.27
C PHE A 30 20.77 10.06 -3.54
N LEU A 31 21.20 8.80 -3.64
CA LEU A 31 20.75 7.86 -4.67
C LEU A 31 19.88 6.82 -3.97
N ASP A 32 18.60 6.76 -4.34
CA ASP A 32 17.65 5.79 -3.81
C ASP A 32 17.22 4.83 -4.93
N ALA A 33 16.99 3.58 -4.57
CA ALA A 33 16.61 2.53 -5.51
C ALA A 33 15.10 2.33 -5.52
N THR A 34 14.53 2.07 -6.71
CA THR A 34 13.11 1.72 -6.84
C THR A 34 12.84 0.35 -6.23
N CYS A 35 12.36 0.35 -4.98
CA CYS A 35 11.95 -0.86 -4.27
C CYS A 35 13.07 -1.93 -4.15
N SER A 36 14.19 -1.56 -3.53
CA SER A 36 15.40 -2.40 -3.41
C SER A 36 15.17 -3.85 -2.96
N GLY A 37 14.22 -4.09 -2.06
CA GLY A 37 13.90 -5.45 -1.61
C GLY A 37 13.33 -6.33 -2.74
N ILE A 38 12.47 -5.78 -3.60
CA ILE A 38 11.97 -6.48 -4.80
C ILE A 38 13.10 -6.66 -5.82
N GLN A 39 13.99 -5.68 -5.98
CA GLN A 39 15.15 -5.80 -6.86
C GLN A 39 16.03 -7.01 -6.47
N HIS A 40 16.32 -7.19 -5.18
CA HIS A 40 17.09 -8.36 -4.72
C HIS A 40 16.39 -9.69 -5.04
N VAL A 41 15.07 -9.76 -4.84
CA VAL A 41 14.31 -10.97 -5.18
C VAL A 41 14.29 -11.21 -6.69
N ALA A 42 14.10 -10.18 -7.50
CA ALA A 42 14.14 -10.27 -8.95
C ALA A 42 15.49 -10.82 -9.44
N ALA A 43 16.60 -10.30 -8.91
CA ALA A 43 17.94 -10.76 -9.24
C ALA A 43 18.17 -12.23 -8.81
N LEU A 44 17.75 -12.59 -7.59
CA LEU A 44 17.87 -13.95 -7.05
C LEU A 44 17.12 -14.97 -7.91
N MET A 45 15.93 -14.61 -8.38
CA MET A 45 15.08 -15.45 -9.22
C MET A 45 15.39 -15.36 -10.72
N LYS A 46 16.29 -14.44 -11.12
CA LYS A 46 16.50 -14.04 -12.51
C LYS A 46 15.18 -13.70 -13.22
N ASP A 47 14.31 -13.01 -12.51
CA ASP A 47 12.98 -12.65 -13.00
C ASP A 47 13.02 -11.35 -13.81
N LEU A 48 13.02 -11.48 -15.13
CA LEU A 48 13.15 -10.34 -16.03
C LEU A 48 11.98 -9.36 -15.93
N GLU A 49 10.75 -9.85 -15.77
CA GLU A 49 9.57 -8.99 -15.67
C GLU A 49 9.60 -8.14 -14.40
N LEU A 50 9.90 -8.76 -13.25
CA LEU A 50 10.07 -8.06 -11.99
C LEU A 50 11.29 -7.13 -12.02
N GLY A 51 12.36 -7.55 -12.70
CA GLY A 51 13.55 -6.75 -12.96
C GLY A 51 13.24 -5.48 -13.77
N THR A 52 12.44 -5.58 -14.84
CA THR A 52 12.00 -4.43 -15.63
C THR A 52 11.19 -3.47 -14.78
N ASN A 53 10.15 -3.96 -14.07
CA ASN A 53 9.29 -3.13 -13.22
C ASN A 53 10.04 -2.41 -12.09
N THR A 54 11.23 -2.89 -11.72
CA THR A 54 12.08 -2.28 -10.68
C THR A 54 13.35 -1.62 -11.22
N ASN A 55 13.46 -1.42 -12.54
CA ASN A 55 14.60 -0.73 -13.19
C ASN A 55 15.95 -1.45 -13.02
N LEU A 56 15.96 -2.79 -12.98
CA LEU A 56 17.19 -3.61 -13.01
C LEU A 56 17.67 -3.94 -14.41
N ILE A 57 16.81 -3.82 -15.41
CA ILE A 57 17.18 -3.98 -16.81
C ILE A 57 17.81 -2.68 -17.29
N ALA A 58 18.84 -2.79 -18.12
CA ALA A 58 19.52 -1.63 -18.68
C ALA A 58 18.52 -0.72 -19.43
N GLN A 59 18.51 0.55 -19.03
CA GLN A 59 17.73 1.62 -19.64
C GLN A 59 18.69 2.62 -20.29
N THR A 60 18.25 3.25 -21.37
CA THR A 60 18.93 4.38 -22.01
C THR A 60 18.56 5.69 -21.33
N GLU A 61 19.25 6.78 -21.66
CA GLU A 61 18.93 8.11 -21.11
C GLU A 61 17.56 8.64 -21.55
N ASP A 62 17.03 8.14 -22.67
CA ASP A 62 15.73 8.52 -23.21
C ASP A 62 14.56 7.70 -22.61
N ASP A 63 14.86 6.60 -21.90
CA ASP A 63 13.85 5.75 -21.28
C ASP A 63 13.32 6.36 -19.97
N LEU A 64 12.01 6.29 -19.78
CA LEU A 64 11.40 6.67 -18.52
C LEU A 64 11.56 5.53 -17.50
N PRO A 65 11.94 5.83 -16.25
CA PRO A 65 11.97 4.82 -15.19
C PRO A 65 10.59 4.19 -14.96
N GLU A 66 10.58 2.88 -14.82
CA GLU A 66 9.40 2.10 -14.47
C GLU A 66 8.97 2.37 -13.03
N ASP A 67 7.65 2.36 -12.83
CA ASP A 67 7.01 2.59 -11.54
C ASP A 67 6.15 1.39 -11.15
N ILE A 68 6.78 0.41 -10.50
CA ILE A 68 6.10 -0.79 -9.97
C ILE A 68 4.86 -0.47 -9.13
N TYR A 69 4.85 0.68 -8.43
CA TYR A 69 3.70 1.08 -7.63
C TYR A 69 2.54 1.47 -8.53
N MET A 70 2.77 2.27 -9.58
CA MET A 70 1.73 2.62 -10.55
C MET A 70 1.23 1.44 -11.35
N TYR A 71 2.14 0.55 -11.75
CA TYR A 71 1.80 -0.71 -12.39
C TYR A 71 0.83 -1.54 -11.53
N LEU A 72 1.14 -1.74 -10.24
CA LEU A 72 0.28 -2.49 -9.32
C LEU A 72 -0.98 -1.74 -8.90
N LEU A 73 -0.93 -0.41 -8.81
CA LEU A 73 -2.06 0.41 -8.34
C LEU A 73 -3.32 0.14 -9.15
N LYS A 74 -3.16 0.11 -10.49
CA LYS A 74 -4.27 -0.11 -11.40
C LYS A 74 -4.97 -1.44 -11.08
N GLN A 75 -4.21 -2.52 -10.99
CA GLN A 75 -4.72 -3.85 -10.71
C GLN A 75 -5.34 -3.95 -9.30
N ILE A 76 -4.71 -3.31 -8.31
CA ILE A 76 -5.19 -3.27 -6.93
C ILE A 76 -6.56 -2.57 -6.85
N ASN A 77 -6.71 -1.39 -7.44
CA ASN A 77 -7.98 -0.67 -7.45
C ASN A 77 -9.07 -1.50 -8.15
N GLU A 78 -8.76 -2.10 -9.30
CA GLU A 78 -9.69 -2.97 -10.04
C GLU A 78 -10.19 -4.14 -9.17
N VAL A 79 -9.28 -4.84 -8.48
CA VAL A 79 -9.63 -5.98 -7.61
C VAL A 79 -10.44 -5.53 -6.39
N ILE A 80 -10.09 -4.41 -5.76
CA ILE A 80 -10.85 -3.86 -4.64
C ILE A 80 -12.26 -3.49 -5.07
N ASN A 81 -12.40 -2.79 -6.21
CA ASN A 81 -13.70 -2.32 -6.66
C ASN A 81 -14.60 -3.50 -7.06
N LYS A 82 -14.06 -4.44 -7.84
CA LYS A 82 -14.76 -5.68 -8.22
C LYS A 82 -15.16 -6.50 -7.00
N TYR A 83 -14.34 -6.54 -5.95
CA TYR A 83 -14.71 -7.23 -4.72
C TYR A 83 -15.92 -6.57 -4.05
N GLY A 84 -15.94 -5.23 -3.94
CA GLY A 84 -17.07 -4.48 -3.39
C GLY A 84 -18.35 -4.59 -4.22
N GLU A 85 -18.26 -4.72 -5.53
CA GLU A 85 -19.42 -4.93 -6.41
C GLU A 85 -20.12 -6.27 -6.14
N ASN A 86 -19.33 -7.32 -5.89
CA ASN A 86 -19.80 -8.69 -5.73
C ASN A 86 -20.22 -9.03 -4.29
N HIS A 87 -19.84 -8.23 -3.29
CA HIS A 87 -20.08 -8.52 -1.88
C HIS A 87 -20.82 -7.36 -1.21
N ILE A 88 -22.11 -7.56 -0.94
CA ILE A 88 -23.00 -6.55 -0.33
C ILE A 88 -22.44 -5.99 0.99
N GLU A 89 -21.80 -6.85 1.80
CA GLU A 89 -21.20 -6.45 3.07
C GLU A 89 -19.96 -5.53 2.93
N TYR A 90 -19.37 -5.46 1.75
CA TYR A 90 -18.21 -4.61 1.42
C TYR A 90 -18.51 -3.64 0.27
N LYS A 91 -19.79 -3.30 0.05
CA LYS A 91 -20.22 -2.50 -1.11
C LYS A 91 -19.44 -1.19 -1.26
N LEU A 92 -19.08 -0.55 -0.16
CA LEU A 92 -18.29 0.70 -0.18
C LEU A 92 -16.95 0.55 -0.90
N LEU A 93 -16.34 -0.64 -0.89
CA LEU A 93 -15.08 -0.89 -1.60
C LEU A 93 -15.20 -0.71 -3.13
N SER A 94 -16.41 -0.77 -3.73
CA SER A 94 -16.60 -0.50 -5.16
C SER A 94 -16.27 0.94 -5.57
N PHE A 95 -16.20 1.85 -4.61
CA PHE A 95 -15.96 3.27 -4.86
C PHE A 95 -14.56 3.73 -4.44
N VAL A 96 -13.72 2.83 -3.93
CA VAL A 96 -12.37 3.17 -3.47
C VAL A 96 -11.48 3.54 -4.65
N LYS A 97 -10.70 4.61 -4.49
CA LYS A 97 -9.64 4.99 -5.43
C LYS A 97 -8.35 5.28 -4.67
N LEU A 98 -7.49 4.28 -4.56
CA LEU A 98 -6.17 4.47 -3.97
C LEU A 98 -5.26 5.22 -4.96
N GLU A 99 -4.26 5.91 -4.40
CA GLU A 99 -3.19 6.56 -5.15
C GLU A 99 -1.84 5.94 -4.80
N ARG A 100 -0.78 6.35 -5.53
CA ARG A 100 0.59 5.87 -5.31
C ARG A 100 1.01 5.91 -3.85
N LYS A 101 0.61 6.97 -3.14
CA LYS A 101 1.02 7.23 -1.77
C LYS A 101 0.57 6.12 -0.82
N GLN A 102 -0.68 5.65 -0.95
CA GLN A 102 -1.27 4.67 -0.03
C GLN A 102 -0.74 3.24 -0.28
N ILE A 103 -0.41 2.90 -1.52
CA ILE A 103 0.08 1.55 -1.89
C ILE A 103 1.60 1.38 -1.80
N LYS A 104 2.38 2.48 -1.78
CA LYS A 104 3.85 2.44 -1.74
C LYS A 104 4.36 1.60 -0.56
N ALA A 105 3.88 1.88 0.65
CA ALA A 105 4.33 1.17 1.86
C ALA A 105 3.93 -0.32 1.85
N PRO A 106 2.68 -0.71 1.55
CA PRO A 106 2.31 -2.12 1.41
C PRO A 106 3.20 -2.92 0.44
N ILE A 107 3.50 -2.35 -0.73
CA ILE A 107 4.32 -3.01 -1.76
C ILE A 107 5.78 -3.12 -1.29
N MET A 108 6.38 -2.02 -0.83
CA MET A 108 7.78 -2.01 -0.36
C MET A 108 8.00 -2.97 0.81
N THR A 109 7.02 -3.11 1.69
CA THR A 109 7.17 -3.92 2.90
C THR A 109 6.80 -5.39 2.71
N LYS A 110 6.26 -5.77 1.54
CA LYS A 110 5.83 -7.14 1.29
C LYS A 110 6.98 -8.14 1.27
N VAL A 111 8.08 -7.78 0.62
CA VAL A 111 9.31 -8.58 0.59
C VAL A 111 9.98 -8.74 1.96
N TYR A 112 9.62 -7.90 2.94
CA TYR A 112 10.06 -8.01 4.34
C TYR A 112 9.03 -8.74 5.21
N ASN A 113 8.17 -9.58 4.60
CA ASN A 113 7.19 -10.43 5.27
C ASN A 113 6.17 -9.65 6.13
N VAL A 114 5.78 -8.44 5.71
CA VAL A 114 4.65 -7.76 6.35
C VAL A 114 3.39 -8.63 6.21
N THR A 115 2.63 -8.72 7.29
CA THR A 115 1.36 -9.47 7.31
C THR A 115 0.21 -8.62 6.79
N LYS A 116 -0.93 -9.25 6.45
CA LYS A 116 -2.19 -8.55 6.11
C LYS A 116 -2.58 -7.54 7.20
N TYR A 117 -2.34 -7.88 8.46
CA TYR A 117 -2.55 -6.97 9.60
C TYR A 117 -1.58 -5.77 9.59
N GLY A 118 -0.31 -5.98 9.27
CA GLY A 118 0.67 -4.89 9.11
C GLY A 118 0.31 -3.94 7.98
N ILE A 119 -0.12 -4.46 6.83
CA ILE A 119 -0.64 -3.66 5.70
C ILE A 119 -1.87 -2.86 6.14
N SER A 120 -2.79 -3.49 6.88
CA SER A 120 -3.97 -2.79 7.42
C SER A 120 -3.56 -1.61 8.30
N LYS A 121 -2.56 -1.76 9.17
CA LYS A 121 -2.03 -0.63 9.98
C LYS A 121 -1.41 0.47 9.13
N GLN A 122 -0.68 0.12 8.08
CA GLN A 122 -0.10 1.11 7.16
C GLN A 122 -1.21 1.92 6.49
N LEU A 123 -2.26 1.26 5.99
CA LEU A 123 -3.43 1.94 5.41
C LEU A 123 -4.14 2.83 6.43
N GLN A 124 -4.38 2.33 7.65
CA GLN A 124 -4.99 3.12 8.73
C GLN A 124 -4.17 4.36 9.09
N SER A 125 -2.84 4.29 9.05
CA SER A 125 -1.98 5.45 9.33
C SER A 125 -2.01 6.50 8.21
N MET A 126 -2.38 6.08 7.00
CA MET A 126 -2.46 6.94 5.82
C MET A 126 -3.83 7.60 5.67
N PHE A 127 -4.88 6.92 6.12
CA PHE A 127 -6.22 7.46 6.21
C PHE A 127 -6.36 8.26 7.50
N LYS A 128 -7.08 9.38 7.46
CA LYS A 128 -7.40 10.11 8.70
C LYS A 128 -8.36 9.24 9.51
N GLY A 129 -7.95 8.85 10.71
CA GLY A 129 -8.79 8.12 11.65
C GLY A 129 -9.55 9.08 12.55
N GLU A 130 -10.88 8.99 12.59
CA GLU A 130 -11.71 9.71 13.56
C GLU A 130 -12.61 8.74 14.34
N GLU A 131 -12.83 8.99 15.63
CA GLU A 131 -13.85 8.28 16.40
C GLU A 131 -15.22 8.89 16.13
N LYS A 132 -16.14 8.12 15.54
CA LYS A 132 -17.52 8.55 15.33
C LYS A 132 -18.53 7.53 15.87
N GLU A 133 -19.67 8.04 16.30
CA GLU A 133 -20.86 7.21 16.47
C GLU A 133 -21.43 6.90 15.10
N ILE A 134 -21.25 5.66 14.63
CA ILE A 134 -21.73 5.25 13.31
C ILE A 134 -23.16 4.74 13.44
N PHE A 135 -24.12 5.48 12.89
CA PHE A 135 -25.45 4.96 12.59
C PHE A 135 -25.40 4.18 11.28
N ARG A 136 -25.51 2.84 11.33
CA ARG A 136 -25.76 2.05 10.12
C ARG A 136 -27.26 2.06 9.85
N ALA A 137 -27.75 3.09 9.15
CA ALA A 137 -28.99 2.97 8.40
C ALA A 137 -28.64 2.26 7.08
N TYR A 138 -28.78 0.93 7.04
CA TYR A 138 -29.05 0.29 5.76
C TYR A 138 -30.47 0.71 5.41
N GLU A 139 -30.65 1.56 4.40
CA GLU A 139 -31.96 1.77 3.80
C GLU A 139 -32.42 0.45 3.18
N VAL A 140 -33.11 -0.36 3.98
CA VAL A 140 -34.01 -1.40 3.48
C VAL A 140 -35.41 -0.80 3.57
N THR A 141 -35.98 -0.54 2.40
CA THR A 141 -37.32 -0.01 2.20
C THR A 141 -38.35 -0.96 2.80
N THR A 142 -38.81 -0.72 4.04
CA THR A 142 -40.11 -1.17 4.57
C THR A 142 -40.37 -0.53 5.95
N ASN A 143 -41.47 0.21 6.06
CA ASN A 143 -41.86 1.09 7.17
C ASN A 143 -42.26 0.37 8.49
N GLU A 144 -41.85 -0.87 8.74
CA GLU A 144 -42.42 -1.67 9.86
C GLU A 144 -41.42 -2.08 10.96
N ILE A 145 -40.17 -1.61 10.92
CA ILE A 145 -39.16 -1.98 11.94
C ILE A 145 -38.59 -0.74 12.65
N TYR A 146 -39.46 0.17 13.09
CA TYR A 146 -39.01 1.37 13.82
C TYR A 146 -38.88 1.16 15.34
N GLN A 147 -39.57 0.18 15.94
CA GLN A 147 -39.54 0.00 17.40
C GLN A 147 -38.38 -0.88 17.90
N ASP A 148 -37.88 -1.83 17.10
CA ASP A 148 -36.73 -2.71 17.46
C ASP A 148 -35.35 -2.01 17.34
N LEU A 149 -35.30 -0.86 16.67
CA LEU A 149 -34.07 -0.10 16.47
C LEU A 149 -33.73 0.77 17.69
N GLU A 150 -34.74 1.31 18.40
CA GLU A 150 -34.54 2.18 19.56
C GLU A 150 -33.83 1.49 20.73
N GLU A 151 -34.04 0.19 20.94
CA GLU A 151 -33.33 -0.56 21.98
C GLU A 151 -31.86 -0.86 21.61
N LYS A 152 -31.55 -1.05 20.32
CA LYS A 152 -30.14 -1.24 19.86
C LYS A 152 -29.34 0.06 19.84
N ILE A 153 -30.01 1.22 19.77
CA ILE A 153 -29.39 2.55 19.78
C ILE A 153 -28.66 2.83 21.11
N LYS A 154 -29.12 2.28 22.24
CA LYS A 154 -28.50 2.52 23.56
C LYS A 154 -27.14 1.84 23.79
N ASN A 155 -26.70 0.94 22.91
CA ASN A 155 -25.46 0.15 23.09
C ASN A 155 -24.33 0.49 22.11
N ASN A 156 -24.42 1.58 21.35
CA ASN A 156 -23.42 1.90 20.33
C ASN A 156 -22.10 2.42 20.94
N LYS A 157 -21.10 1.54 21.02
CA LYS A 157 -19.70 1.93 21.26
C LYS A 157 -19.20 2.80 20.09
N LYS A 158 -18.48 3.89 20.41
CA LYS A 158 -17.70 4.66 19.42
C LYS A 158 -16.85 3.70 18.58
N LYS A 159 -16.87 3.88 17.26
CA LYS A 159 -16.06 3.10 16.32
C LYS A 159 -15.14 4.03 15.56
N THR A 160 -13.90 3.61 15.37
CA THR A 160 -12.95 4.32 14.53
C THR A 160 -13.36 4.16 13.06
N VAL A 161 -13.46 5.28 12.36
CA VAL A 161 -13.68 5.36 10.92
C VAL A 161 -12.47 5.95 10.23
N PHE A 162 -12.29 5.59 8.96
CA PHE A 162 -11.17 6.01 8.13
C PHE A 162 -11.68 6.67 6.85
N TYR A 163 -11.15 7.85 6.53
CA TYR A 163 -11.47 8.55 5.29
C TYR A 163 -10.55 8.11 4.17
N CYS A 164 -11.13 7.47 3.16
CA CYS A 164 -10.45 6.95 1.98
C CYS A 164 -10.87 7.77 0.75
N PRO A 165 -9.96 8.09 -0.18
CA PRO A 165 -10.35 8.74 -1.43
C PRO A 165 -11.28 7.84 -2.26
N SER A 166 -12.30 8.43 -2.85
CA SER A 166 -13.29 7.78 -3.70
C SER A 166 -13.08 8.13 -5.19
N VAL A 167 -13.68 7.34 -6.08
CA VAL A 167 -13.60 7.53 -7.54
C VAL A 167 -14.13 8.89 -7.99
N ASP A 168 -15.17 9.40 -7.33
CA ASP A 168 -15.80 10.71 -7.56
C ASP A 168 -15.01 11.89 -6.96
N GLY A 169 -13.90 11.62 -6.26
CA GLY A 169 -13.10 12.63 -5.57
C GLY A 169 -13.62 13.01 -4.18
N SER A 170 -14.69 12.39 -3.70
CA SER A 170 -15.16 12.55 -2.32
C SER A 170 -14.36 11.66 -1.35
N GLU A 171 -14.60 11.85 -0.04
CA GLU A 171 -14.04 10.97 0.99
C GLU A 171 -15.07 9.90 1.38
N LEU A 172 -14.69 8.64 1.17
CA LEU A 172 -15.44 7.47 1.58
C LEU A 172 -15.10 7.10 3.03
N ILE A 173 -16.14 6.90 3.85
CA ILE A 173 -15.99 6.52 5.25
C ILE A 173 -15.95 5.00 5.35
N LEU A 174 -14.79 4.45 5.70
CA LEU A 174 -14.57 3.02 5.87
C LEU A 174 -14.42 2.64 7.34
N ASN A 175 -14.89 1.45 7.70
CA ASN A 175 -14.66 0.86 9.02
C ASN A 175 -13.44 -0.08 9.02
N GLN A 176 -13.03 -0.51 10.21
CA GLN A 176 -11.90 -1.40 10.41
C GLN A 176 -11.99 -2.72 9.60
N LYS A 177 -13.19 -3.29 9.44
CA LYS A 177 -13.40 -4.55 8.70
C LYS A 177 -13.14 -4.34 7.20
N GLU A 178 -13.61 -3.23 6.63
CA GLU A 178 -13.35 -2.86 5.24
C GLU A 178 -11.87 -2.57 4.98
N ILE A 179 -11.20 -1.85 5.87
CA ILE A 179 -9.75 -1.58 5.75
C ILE A 179 -8.94 -2.88 5.84
N TYR A 180 -9.29 -3.79 6.74
CA TYR A 180 -8.64 -5.08 6.82
C TYR A 180 -8.87 -5.91 5.55
N LYS A 181 -10.09 -5.90 5.00
CA LYS A 181 -10.38 -6.60 3.75
C LYS A 181 -9.62 -6.02 2.56
N MET A 182 -9.53 -4.69 2.49
CA MET A 182 -8.69 -4.01 1.50
C MET A 182 -7.22 -4.42 1.62
N ALA A 183 -6.68 -4.50 2.84
CA ALA A 183 -5.31 -4.95 3.08
C ALA A 183 -5.07 -6.40 2.65
N GLU A 184 -6.06 -7.28 2.85
CA GLU A 184 -6.02 -8.65 2.35
C GLU A 184 -5.98 -8.69 0.81
N LEU A 185 -6.86 -7.94 0.13
CA LEU A 185 -6.89 -7.89 -1.34
C LEU A 185 -5.57 -7.35 -1.92
N ILE A 186 -4.99 -6.31 -1.30
CA ILE A 186 -3.68 -5.78 -1.69
C ILE A 186 -2.60 -6.84 -1.53
N ASN A 187 -2.56 -7.51 -0.38
CA ASN A 187 -1.58 -8.57 -0.11
C ASN A 187 -1.63 -9.67 -1.16
N ASP A 188 -2.83 -10.13 -1.48
CA ASP A 188 -3.03 -11.25 -2.40
C ASP A 188 -2.73 -10.82 -3.85
N GLN A 189 -3.11 -9.59 -4.24
CA GLN A 189 -2.83 -9.07 -5.57
C GLN A 189 -1.33 -8.91 -5.87
N ILE A 190 -0.50 -8.56 -4.88
CA ILE A 190 0.96 -8.48 -5.08
C ILE A 190 1.53 -9.85 -5.52
N PHE A 191 1.07 -10.94 -4.91
CA PHE A 191 1.51 -12.29 -5.27
C PHE A 191 0.91 -12.80 -6.57
N ILE A 192 -0.32 -12.39 -6.91
CA ILE A 192 -0.94 -12.71 -8.20
C ILE A 192 -0.18 -12.02 -9.33
N ALA A 193 0.16 -10.75 -9.16
CA ALA A 193 0.92 -9.98 -10.15
C ALA A 193 2.34 -10.52 -10.33
N PHE A 194 2.96 -11.06 -9.27
CA PHE A 194 4.31 -11.61 -9.29
C PHE A 194 4.34 -13.05 -8.74
N PRO A 195 3.95 -14.07 -9.54
CA PRO A 195 3.84 -15.45 -9.08
C PRO A 195 5.15 -16.03 -8.54
N LYS A 196 6.27 -15.69 -9.17
CA LYS A 196 7.62 -16.07 -8.72
C LYS A 196 7.93 -15.56 -7.31
N LEU A 197 7.53 -14.33 -6.99
CA LEU A 197 7.68 -13.80 -5.62
C LEU A 197 6.91 -14.66 -4.60
N ASN A 198 5.75 -15.21 -4.97
CA ASN A 198 5.01 -16.15 -4.11
C ASN A 198 5.74 -17.50 -3.97
N GLU A 199 6.34 -18.02 -5.04
CA GLU A 199 7.11 -19.27 -4.99
C GLU A 199 8.27 -19.18 -4.01
N ILE A 200 9.10 -18.14 -4.12
CA ILE A 200 10.25 -17.97 -3.23
C ILE A 200 9.83 -17.68 -1.78
N TYR A 201 8.73 -16.94 -1.60
CA TYR A 201 8.13 -16.72 -0.28
C TYR A 201 7.74 -18.03 0.38
N ASN A 202 7.01 -18.90 -0.34
CA ASN A 202 6.58 -20.20 0.18
C ASN A 202 7.78 -21.12 0.46
N TYR A 203 8.80 -21.10 -0.41
CA TYR A 203 10.04 -21.83 -0.19
C TYR A 203 10.71 -21.48 1.15
N PHE A 204 10.91 -20.18 1.44
CA PHE A 204 11.49 -19.75 2.71
C PHE A 204 10.60 -20.05 3.92
N MET A 205 9.29 -19.93 3.77
CA MET A 205 8.34 -20.28 4.82
C MET A 205 8.38 -21.77 5.15
N ASP A 206 8.50 -22.63 4.13
CA ASP A 206 8.55 -24.08 4.34
C ASP A 206 9.88 -24.53 4.95
N ILE A 207 11.00 -23.94 4.54
CA ILE A 207 12.29 -24.10 5.23
C ILE A 207 12.15 -23.72 6.71
N THR A 208 11.51 -22.58 6.98
CA THR A 208 11.34 -22.10 8.37
C THR A 208 10.52 -23.06 9.20
N LYS A 209 9.42 -23.58 8.66
CA LYS A 209 8.57 -24.58 9.34
C LYS A 209 9.35 -25.85 9.65
N ILE A 210 10.14 -26.34 8.69
CA ILE A 210 10.96 -27.54 8.85
C ILE A 210 12.05 -27.31 9.91
N SER A 211 12.83 -26.24 9.81
CA SER A 211 13.89 -25.92 10.76
C SER A 211 13.35 -25.74 12.18
N THR A 212 12.22 -25.05 12.32
CA THR A 212 11.53 -24.89 13.62
C THR A 212 11.11 -26.24 14.20
N LYS A 213 10.54 -27.14 13.37
CA LYS A 213 10.12 -28.47 13.80
C LYS A 213 11.29 -29.37 14.20
N LEU A 214 12.45 -29.18 13.57
CA LEU A 214 13.70 -29.89 13.88
C LEU A 214 14.52 -29.22 15.00
N ALA A 215 14.05 -28.10 15.55
CA ALA A 215 14.78 -27.28 16.53
C ALA A 215 16.18 -26.85 16.04
N VAL A 216 16.35 -26.66 14.73
CA VAL A 216 17.58 -26.17 14.11
C VAL A 216 17.46 -24.65 13.93
N PRO A 217 18.41 -23.84 14.45
CA PRO A 217 18.38 -22.40 14.23
C PRO A 217 18.58 -22.06 12.75
N LEU A 218 17.82 -21.09 12.25
CA LEU A 218 18.09 -20.45 10.96
C LEU A 218 19.19 -19.41 11.20
N ASN A 219 20.39 -19.71 10.71
CA ASN A 219 21.52 -18.78 10.70
C ASN A 219 21.53 -17.97 9.40
#